data_AF-A0A4Y2CZK6-F1
#
_entry.id   AF-A0A4Y2CZK6-F1
#
_cell.length_a   1.000
_cell.length_b   1.000
_cell.length_c   1.000
_cell.angle_alpha   90.00
_cell.angle_beta   90.00
_cell.angle_gamma   90.00
#
_symmetry.space_group_name_H-M   'P 1'
#
loop_
_entity.id
_entity.type
_entity.pdbx_description
1 polymer ?
#
loop_
_entity_poly.entity_id
_entity_poly.type
_entity_poly.pdbx_seq_one_letter_code
_entity_poly.pdbx_strand_id
1 'polypeptide(L)'
;MWLLNEFNLSEKSRTVVRLVVHLPDQQAIVYQDGQEEEVVARAATRQTTLTVWFELNKNYKAYHNYLYTDIPHYYTFNKSAMKWQKRQRGGEQVIGRMPEVNIQDSERYYLRLLLLRKLGVVSFDDLKTVDGIVCNNFQQACKMQGLLEVDQHWYDTLNEAIQTRAPFQLRILFATICDFGEVNDEFYL
;
A
#
# COMPACT_ATOMS: atom_id res chain seq x y z
N MET A 1 -8.54 -29.41 30.36
CA MET A 1 -9.15 -28.69 31.51
C MET A 1 -9.18 -27.19 31.21
N TRP A 2 -10.05 -26.75 30.30
CA TRP A 2 -10.28 -25.33 29.95
C TRP A 2 -11.69 -24.85 30.34
N LEU A 3 -12.52 -25.76 30.86
CA LEU A 3 -13.96 -25.60 31.07
C LEU A 3 -14.33 -25.25 32.52
N LEU A 4 -13.34 -25.16 33.43
CA LEU A 4 -13.59 -25.01 34.87
C LEU A 4 -13.50 -23.57 35.38
N ASN A 5 -13.00 -22.62 34.59
CA ASN A 5 -12.66 -21.29 35.12
C ASN A 5 -13.50 -20.13 34.56
N GLU A 6 -14.51 -20.38 33.72
CA GLU A 6 -15.37 -19.31 33.14
C GLU A 6 -14.59 -18.04 32.71
N PHE A 7 -13.38 -18.22 32.19
CA PHE A 7 -12.66 -17.08 31.63
C PHE A 7 -13.46 -16.60 30.42
N ASN A 8 -13.69 -15.29 30.36
CA ASN A 8 -14.31 -14.64 29.22
C ASN A 8 -13.41 -14.88 27.98
N LEU A 9 -13.63 -16.00 27.28
CA LEU A 9 -12.84 -16.45 26.13
C LEU A 9 -13.06 -15.58 24.87
N SER A 10 -13.95 -14.60 24.96
CA SER A 10 -14.21 -13.63 23.93
C SER A 10 -13.70 -12.27 24.39
N GLU A 11 -12.39 -12.03 24.27
CA GLU A 11 -11.98 -10.70 23.82
C GLU A 11 -12.81 -10.40 22.57
N LYS A 12 -13.66 -9.37 22.64
CA LYS A 12 -14.63 -9.01 21.58
C LYS A 12 -13.95 -9.16 20.21
N SER A 13 -14.45 -10.09 19.39
CA SER A 13 -13.88 -10.36 18.08
C SER A 13 -13.93 -9.09 17.23
N ARG A 14 -12.76 -8.55 16.86
CA ARG A 14 -12.70 -7.35 16.01
C ARG A 14 -13.19 -7.69 14.60
N THR A 15 -14.09 -6.87 14.05
CA THR A 15 -14.55 -6.98 12.67
C THR A 15 -13.43 -6.54 11.72
N VAL A 16 -13.04 -7.39 10.78
CA VAL A 16 -12.03 -7.05 9.78
C VAL A 16 -12.69 -6.63 8.48
N VAL A 17 -12.41 -5.41 8.03
CA VAL A 17 -12.84 -4.89 6.72
C VAL A 17 -11.67 -4.96 5.76
N ARG A 18 -11.81 -5.76 4.69
CA ARG A 18 -10.79 -5.86 3.64
C ARG A 18 -10.88 -4.65 2.72
N LEU A 19 -9.78 -3.92 2.61
CA LEU A 19 -9.63 -2.75 1.74
C LEU A 19 -8.95 -3.16 0.44
N VAL A 20 -9.45 -2.67 -0.70
CA VAL A 20 -8.89 -3.00 -2.02
C VAL A 20 -7.65 -2.15 -2.30
N VAL A 21 -6.62 -2.76 -2.86
CA VAL A 21 -5.39 -2.11 -3.31
C VAL A 21 -5.14 -2.53 -4.75
N HIS A 22 -5.10 -1.56 -5.68
CA HIS A 22 -4.89 -1.80 -7.10
C HIS A 22 -4.21 -0.59 -7.74
N LEU A 23 -3.53 -0.81 -8.87
CA LEU A 23 -3.01 0.26 -9.72
C LEU A 23 -4.14 0.90 -10.53
N PRO A 24 -3.93 2.10 -11.12
CA PRO A 24 -4.86 2.66 -12.10
C PRO A 24 -5.20 1.61 -13.16
N ASP A 25 -6.51 1.47 -13.46
CA ASP A 25 -7.06 0.55 -14.47
C ASP A 25 -6.76 -0.95 -14.30
N GLN A 26 -6.13 -1.37 -13.20
CA GLN A 26 -5.84 -2.77 -12.88
C GLN A 26 -6.75 -3.33 -11.78
N GLN A 27 -8.04 -3.04 -11.88
CA GLN A 27 -9.03 -3.51 -10.91
C GLN A 27 -9.34 -4.98 -11.18
N ALA A 28 -9.41 -5.80 -10.13
CA ALA A 28 -9.80 -7.21 -10.29
C ALA A 28 -11.30 -7.30 -10.64
N ILE A 29 -11.61 -8.05 -11.70
CA ILE A 29 -12.98 -8.25 -12.16
C ILE A 29 -13.24 -9.76 -12.30
N VAL A 30 -14.42 -10.19 -11.89
CA VAL A 30 -14.90 -11.57 -12.03
C VAL A 30 -16.03 -11.54 -13.05
N TYR A 31 -15.95 -12.38 -14.07
CA TYR A 31 -16.98 -12.56 -15.10
C TYR A 31 -17.32 -14.03 -15.27
N GLN A 32 -18.47 -14.28 -15.90
CA GLN A 32 -18.83 -15.58 -16.44
C GLN A 32 -18.53 -15.59 -17.93
N ASP A 33 -18.18 -16.77 -18.46
CA ASP A 33 -17.86 -16.98 -19.87
C ASP A 33 -19.01 -16.45 -20.76
N GLY A 34 -18.69 -15.57 -21.71
CA GLY A 34 -19.65 -14.90 -22.59
C GLY A 34 -20.20 -13.56 -22.09
N GLN A 35 -19.72 -13.02 -20.96
CA GLN A 35 -20.08 -11.69 -20.43
C GLN A 35 -18.91 -10.70 -20.42
N GLU A 36 -17.83 -10.99 -21.15
CA GLU A 36 -16.57 -10.25 -21.08
C GLU A 36 -16.75 -8.77 -21.43
N GLU A 37 -17.42 -8.47 -22.56
CA GLU A 37 -17.59 -7.09 -23.05
C GLU A 37 -18.40 -6.23 -22.08
N GLU A 38 -19.50 -6.77 -21.55
CA GLU A 38 -20.35 -6.06 -20.60
C GLU A 38 -19.60 -5.81 -19.27
N VAL A 39 -18.81 -6.80 -18.84
CA VAL A 39 -18.03 -6.70 -17.61
C VAL A 39 -16.88 -5.69 -17.74
N VAL A 40 -16.20 -5.65 -18.88
CA VAL A 40 -15.17 -4.64 -19.18
C VAL A 40 -15.77 -3.24 -19.19
N ALA A 41 -16.92 -3.04 -19.84
CA ALA A 41 -17.63 -1.76 -19.85
C ALA A 41 -18.03 -1.31 -18.43
N ARG A 42 -18.50 -2.23 -17.59
CA ARG A 42 -18.83 -1.96 -16.17
C ARG A 42 -17.59 -1.68 -15.33
N ALA A 43 -16.46 -2.33 -15.62
CA ALA A 43 -15.22 -2.15 -14.88
C ALA A 43 -14.64 -0.74 -15.03
N ALA A 44 -14.72 -0.16 -16.23
CA ALA A 44 -14.26 1.21 -16.49
C ALA A 44 -14.93 2.26 -15.58
N THR A 45 -16.14 1.98 -15.10
CA THR A 45 -16.91 2.87 -14.21
C THR A 45 -17.02 2.34 -12.79
N ARG A 46 -16.38 1.21 -12.49
CA ARG A 46 -16.53 0.53 -11.21
C ARG A 46 -15.75 1.28 -10.14
N GLN A 47 -16.49 1.76 -9.16
CA GLN A 47 -15.91 2.30 -7.94
C GLN A 47 -15.31 1.18 -7.08
N THR A 48 -14.28 1.48 -6.30
CA THR A 48 -13.67 0.56 -5.33
C THR A 48 -13.60 1.26 -3.98
N THR A 49 -13.32 0.51 -2.91
CA THR A 49 -13.13 1.14 -1.59
C THR A 49 -12.04 2.21 -1.62
N LEU A 50 -11.03 2.05 -2.50
CA LEU A 50 -9.91 2.98 -2.69
C LEU A 50 -10.33 4.23 -3.48
N THR A 51 -10.98 4.07 -4.64
CA THR A 51 -11.39 5.24 -5.45
C THR A 51 -12.47 6.06 -4.76
N VAL A 52 -13.39 5.42 -4.03
CA VAL A 52 -14.41 6.12 -3.23
C VAL A 52 -13.77 6.81 -2.02
N TRP A 53 -12.66 6.31 -1.50
CA TRP A 53 -11.91 7.02 -0.45
C TRP A 53 -11.26 8.31 -0.99
N PHE A 54 -10.71 8.27 -2.21
CA PHE A 54 -10.24 9.47 -2.89
C PHE A 54 -11.34 10.51 -3.08
N GLU A 55 -12.52 10.08 -3.55
CA GLU A 55 -13.70 10.96 -3.69
C GLU A 55 -14.15 11.54 -2.35
N LEU A 56 -14.13 10.73 -1.29
CA LEU A 56 -14.46 11.16 0.06
C LEU A 56 -13.49 12.27 0.53
N ASN A 57 -12.19 12.10 0.33
CA ASN A 57 -11.17 13.10 0.69
C ASN A 57 -11.26 14.37 -0.16
N LYS A 58 -11.73 14.28 -1.41
CA LYS A 58 -11.95 15.45 -2.29
C LYS A 58 -13.09 16.34 -1.77
N ASN A 59 -14.17 15.73 -1.28
CA ASN A 59 -15.40 16.44 -0.96
C ASN A 59 -15.40 17.08 0.45
N TYR A 60 -14.57 16.59 1.37
CA TYR A 60 -14.57 17.13 2.73
C TYR A 60 -13.15 17.21 3.32
N LYS A 61 -12.68 18.44 3.54
CA LYS A 61 -11.35 18.72 4.12
C LYS A 61 -11.15 18.14 5.53
N ALA A 62 -12.22 17.92 6.29
CA ALA A 62 -12.16 17.26 7.60
C ALA A 62 -11.70 15.78 7.51
N TYR A 63 -11.67 15.18 6.31
CA TYR A 63 -11.28 13.79 6.09
C TYR A 63 -9.81 13.62 5.71
N HIS A 64 -9.06 14.72 5.62
CA HIS A 64 -7.61 14.69 5.44
C HIS A 64 -6.85 14.15 6.67
N ASN A 65 -7.56 13.72 7.71
CA ASN A 65 -6.95 13.27 8.96
C ASN A 65 -6.90 11.74 9.12
N TYR A 66 -7.43 10.96 8.16
CA TYR A 66 -7.48 9.49 8.29
C TYR A 66 -6.68 8.79 7.21
N LEU A 67 -5.88 7.79 7.62
CA LEU A 67 -5.24 6.87 6.69
C LEU A 67 -6.31 5.97 6.07
N TYR A 68 -5.99 5.40 4.91
CA TYR A 68 -6.89 4.48 4.24
C TYR A 68 -7.28 3.28 5.14
N THR A 69 -6.33 2.77 5.94
CA THR A 69 -6.55 1.70 6.91
C THR A 69 -7.48 2.07 8.07
N ASP A 70 -7.60 3.36 8.37
CA ASP A 70 -8.36 3.84 9.51
C ASP A 70 -9.81 4.12 9.15
N ILE A 71 -10.11 4.32 7.87
CA ILE A 71 -11.46 4.60 7.36
C ILE A 71 -12.53 3.66 7.92
N PRO A 72 -12.33 2.33 8.00
CA PRO A 72 -13.34 1.42 8.55
C PRO A 72 -13.74 1.65 10.01
N HIS A 73 -12.88 2.30 10.81
CA HIS A 73 -13.22 2.70 12.18
C HIS A 73 -14.32 3.78 12.19
N TYR A 74 -14.30 4.68 11.20
CA TYR A 74 -15.18 5.85 11.13
C TYR A 74 -16.32 5.67 10.13
N TYR A 75 -16.17 4.78 9.15
CA TYR A 75 -17.10 4.59 8.04
C TYR A 75 -17.39 3.11 7.78
N THR A 76 -18.56 2.86 7.20
CA THR A 76 -18.96 1.56 6.66
C THR A 76 -19.13 1.68 5.16
N PHE A 77 -18.59 0.72 4.41
CA PHE A 77 -18.74 0.72 2.95
C PHE A 77 -20.10 0.11 2.56
N ASN A 78 -20.94 0.91 1.91
CA ASN A 78 -22.19 0.45 1.33
C ASN A 78 -21.93 -0.06 -0.09
N LYS A 79 -22.02 -1.38 -0.27
CA LYS A 79 -21.74 -2.04 -1.55
C LYS A 79 -22.80 -1.79 -2.63
N SER A 80 -24.05 -1.52 -2.28
CA SER A 80 -25.09 -1.26 -3.28
C SER A 80 -25.02 0.18 -3.80
N ALA A 81 -24.71 1.12 -2.92
CA ALA A 81 -24.56 2.54 -3.28
C ALA A 81 -23.10 2.97 -3.56
N MET A 82 -22.15 2.02 -3.50
CA MET A 82 -20.71 2.23 -3.71
C MET A 82 -20.13 3.43 -2.97
N LYS A 83 -20.51 3.59 -1.69
CA LYS A 83 -20.16 4.79 -0.90
C LYS A 83 -19.73 4.47 0.51
N TRP A 84 -18.81 5.26 1.04
CA TRP A 84 -18.51 5.29 2.47
C TRP A 84 -19.60 6.07 3.21
N GLN A 85 -20.19 5.45 4.24
CA GLN A 85 -21.20 6.07 5.10
C GLN A 85 -20.68 6.18 6.52
N LYS A 86 -20.90 7.33 7.17
CA LYS A 86 -20.42 7.56 8.55
C LYS A 86 -21.00 6.50 9.48
N ARG A 87 -20.10 5.84 10.21
CA ARG A 87 -20.44 4.82 11.21
C ARG A 87 -21.06 5.50 12.43
N GLN A 88 -22.14 4.91 12.94
CA GLN A 88 -22.83 5.42 14.12
C GLN A 88 -22.30 4.81 15.43
N ARG A 89 -21.88 3.52 15.41
CA ARG A 89 -21.42 2.78 16.59
C ARG A 89 -20.39 1.69 16.23
N GLY A 90 -19.58 1.29 17.21
CA GLY A 90 -18.72 0.10 17.14
C GLY A 90 -17.43 0.26 16.35
N GLY A 91 -16.98 1.49 16.08
CA GLY A 91 -15.76 1.76 15.31
C GLY A 91 -14.48 1.20 15.94
N GLU A 92 -14.38 1.25 17.27
CA GLU A 92 -13.22 0.75 18.05
C GLU A 92 -12.98 -0.76 17.91
N GLN A 93 -13.98 -1.50 17.41
CA GLN A 93 -13.91 -2.95 17.21
C GLN A 93 -13.74 -3.31 15.73
N VAL A 94 -13.39 -2.35 14.86
CA VAL A 94 -13.27 -2.57 13.41
C VAL A 94 -11.85 -2.27 12.97
N ILE A 95 -11.21 -3.19 12.24
CA ILE A 95 -9.87 -3.00 11.67
C ILE A 95 -9.98 -2.99 10.15
N GLY A 96 -9.46 -1.94 9.51
CA GLY A 96 -9.23 -1.93 8.07
C GLY A 96 -7.94 -2.67 7.73
N ARG A 97 -8.02 -3.70 6.89
CA ARG A 97 -6.87 -4.51 6.48
C ARG A 97 -6.68 -4.44 4.98
N MET A 98 -5.54 -3.90 4.56
CA MET A 98 -5.08 -4.01 3.18
C MET A 98 -4.53 -5.42 2.92
N PRO A 99 -4.72 -5.98 1.72
CA PRO A 99 -4.13 -7.25 1.34
C PRO A 99 -2.61 -7.17 1.42
N GLU A 100 -2.00 -8.33 1.63
CA GLU A 100 -0.58 -8.51 1.36
C GLU A 100 -0.36 -8.44 -0.15
N VAL A 101 0.71 -7.76 -0.55
CA VAL A 101 1.07 -7.60 -1.96
C VAL A 101 2.46 -8.22 -2.11
N ASN A 102 2.59 -9.14 -3.06
CA ASN A 102 3.87 -9.77 -3.39
C ASN A 102 4.85 -8.69 -3.86
N ILE A 103 6.09 -8.75 -3.40
CA ILE A 103 7.18 -7.82 -3.78
C ILE A 103 7.43 -7.85 -5.30
N GLN A 104 7.19 -9.00 -5.96
CA GLN A 104 7.26 -9.12 -7.42
C GLN A 104 6.23 -8.24 -8.16
N ASP A 105 5.14 -7.86 -7.50
CA ASP A 105 4.18 -6.85 -7.98
C ASP A 105 4.60 -5.47 -7.43
N SER A 106 5.77 -5.03 -7.89
CA SER A 106 6.56 -3.95 -7.29
C SER A 106 5.78 -2.65 -7.15
N GLU A 107 5.15 -2.17 -8.22
CA GLU A 107 4.40 -0.91 -8.19
C GLU A 107 3.18 -0.96 -7.26
N ARG A 108 2.47 -2.08 -7.19
CA ARG A 108 1.35 -2.23 -6.25
C ARG A 108 1.84 -2.33 -4.81
N TYR A 109 3.03 -2.94 -4.60
CA TYR A 109 3.69 -2.98 -3.30
C TYR A 109 4.05 -1.56 -2.82
N TYR A 110 4.67 -0.74 -3.66
CA TYR A 110 5.00 0.65 -3.32
C TYR A 110 3.75 1.51 -3.12
N LEU A 111 2.70 1.33 -3.94
CA LEU A 111 1.41 1.97 -3.72
C LEU A 111 0.85 1.64 -2.33
N ARG A 112 0.92 0.37 -1.91
CA ARG A 112 0.49 -0.06 -0.57
C ARG A 112 1.29 0.62 0.53
N LEU A 113 2.60 0.79 0.38
CA LEU A 113 3.44 1.51 1.34
C LEU A 113 2.99 2.97 1.49
N LEU A 114 2.73 3.65 0.38
CA LEU A 114 2.26 5.04 0.41
C LEU A 114 0.89 5.16 1.08
N LEU A 115 -0.04 4.24 0.81
CA LEU A 115 -1.35 4.21 1.47
C LEU A 115 -1.30 4.01 2.99
N LEU A 116 -0.22 3.42 3.52
CA LEU A 116 -0.01 3.27 4.96
C LEU A 116 0.49 4.56 5.64
N ARG A 117 0.94 5.56 4.87
CA ARG A 117 1.64 6.74 5.39
C ARG A 117 0.98 8.05 4.99
N LYS A 118 0.31 8.11 3.84
CA LYS A 118 -0.25 9.35 3.31
C LYS A 118 -1.71 9.55 3.74
N LEU A 119 -1.95 10.74 4.29
CA LEU A 119 -3.26 11.22 4.70
C LEU A 119 -3.87 12.10 3.61
N GLY A 120 -5.20 12.13 3.55
CA GLY A 120 -5.95 13.09 2.72
C GLY A 120 -5.78 12.96 1.21
N VAL A 121 -5.25 11.83 0.74
CA VAL A 121 -5.01 11.58 -0.68
C VAL A 121 -6.32 11.66 -1.47
N VAL A 122 -6.35 12.43 -2.56
CA VAL A 122 -7.53 12.58 -3.43
C VAL A 122 -7.40 11.93 -4.81
N SER A 123 -6.24 11.35 -5.15
CA SER A 123 -6.03 10.61 -6.40
C SER A 123 -4.76 9.75 -6.36
N PHE A 124 -4.55 8.92 -7.39
CA PHE A 124 -3.30 8.19 -7.57
C PHE A 124 -2.10 9.13 -7.82
N ASP A 125 -2.30 10.24 -8.51
CA ASP A 125 -1.23 11.22 -8.71
C ASP A 125 -0.85 11.92 -7.41
N ASP A 126 -1.83 12.22 -6.56
CA ASP A 126 -1.59 12.77 -5.23
C ASP A 126 -0.81 11.80 -4.31
N LEU A 127 -1.03 10.50 -4.48
CA LEU A 127 -0.18 9.45 -3.88
C LEU A 127 1.27 9.50 -4.37
N LYS A 128 1.51 9.87 -5.63
CA LYS A 128 2.85 10.04 -6.19
C LYS A 128 3.47 11.41 -5.90
N THR A 129 2.69 12.38 -5.40
CA THR A 129 3.20 13.74 -5.13
C THR A 129 4.02 13.80 -3.85
N VAL A 130 5.30 14.16 -3.94
CA VAL A 130 6.17 14.39 -2.77
C VAL A 130 6.70 15.81 -2.87
N ASP A 131 6.55 16.60 -1.81
CA ASP A 131 6.97 18.01 -1.75
C ASP A 131 6.49 18.86 -2.94
N GLY A 132 5.27 18.60 -3.42
CA GLY A 132 4.65 19.30 -4.55
C GLY A 132 5.06 18.80 -5.94
N ILE A 133 5.95 17.81 -6.03
CA ILE A 133 6.40 17.21 -7.29
C ILE A 133 5.69 15.87 -7.50
N VAL A 134 5.00 15.71 -8.63
CA VAL A 134 4.38 14.44 -9.02
C VAL A 134 5.44 13.50 -9.58
N CYS A 135 5.67 12.37 -8.92
CA CYS A 135 6.60 11.34 -9.40
C CYS A 135 6.03 10.56 -10.58
N ASN A 136 6.91 9.95 -11.38
CA ASN A 136 6.50 9.13 -12.53
C ASN A 136 5.79 7.84 -12.09
N ASN A 137 6.29 7.21 -11.03
CA ASN A 137 5.79 5.93 -10.51
C ASN A 137 5.75 5.92 -8.96
N PHE A 138 5.15 4.89 -8.37
CA PHE A 138 5.01 4.80 -6.91
C PHE A 138 6.35 4.50 -6.22
N GLN A 139 7.23 3.72 -6.86
CA GLN A 139 8.58 3.47 -6.35
C GLN A 139 9.35 4.78 -6.12
N GLN A 140 9.35 5.68 -7.10
CA GLN A 140 10.05 6.96 -7.01
C GLN A 140 9.48 7.82 -5.88
N ALA A 141 8.16 7.84 -5.69
CA ALA A 141 7.54 8.53 -4.58
C ALA A 141 7.98 7.94 -3.23
N CYS A 142 8.06 6.62 -3.10
CA CYS A 142 8.61 5.96 -1.90
C CYS A 142 10.08 6.33 -1.67
N LYS A 143 10.91 6.35 -2.72
CA LYS A 143 12.32 6.78 -2.63
C LYS A 143 12.44 8.23 -2.14
N MET A 144 11.68 9.16 -2.73
CA MET A 144 11.70 10.57 -2.33
C MET A 144 11.17 10.79 -0.90
N GLN A 145 10.23 9.97 -0.43
CA GLN A 145 9.79 9.99 0.97
C GLN A 145 10.76 9.30 1.96
N GLY A 146 11.87 8.72 1.48
CA GLY A 146 12.81 7.97 2.31
C GLY A 146 12.22 6.67 2.87
N LEU A 147 11.22 6.09 2.20
CA LEU A 147 10.60 4.82 2.60
C LEU A 147 11.38 3.60 2.13
N LEU A 148 12.27 3.77 1.14
CA LEU A 148 13.15 2.72 0.64
C LEU A 148 14.57 3.02 1.10
N GLU A 149 15.30 1.99 1.51
CA GLU A 149 16.74 2.11 1.70
C GLU A 149 17.38 2.40 0.33
N VAL A 150 18.16 3.48 0.26
CA VAL A 150 18.80 3.87 -0.99
C VAL A 150 20.00 2.96 -1.20
N ASP A 151 20.11 2.28 -2.34
CA ASP A 151 21.27 1.46 -2.73
C ASP A 151 22.62 2.20 -2.59
N GLN A 152 22.57 3.54 -2.49
CA GLN A 152 23.68 4.41 -2.17
C GLN A 152 24.52 3.94 -0.97
N HIS A 153 23.90 3.35 0.06
CA HIS A 153 24.67 2.86 1.21
C HIS A 153 25.64 1.73 0.82
N TRP A 154 25.26 0.86 -0.14
CA TRP A 154 26.14 -0.17 -0.68
C TRP A 154 27.27 0.45 -1.52
N TYR A 155 26.95 1.44 -2.35
CA TYR A 155 27.94 2.18 -3.13
C TYR A 155 28.94 2.94 -2.24
N ASP A 156 28.46 3.62 -1.20
CA ASP A 156 29.29 4.35 -0.24
C ASP A 156 30.17 3.38 0.55
N THR A 157 29.61 2.24 0.99
CA THR A 157 30.37 1.18 1.68
C THR A 157 31.46 0.60 0.78
N LEU A 158 31.19 0.39 -0.51
CA LEU A 158 32.21 -0.06 -1.48
C LEU A 158 33.29 1.00 -1.70
N ASN A 159 32.90 2.27 -1.86
CA ASN A 159 33.85 3.38 -2.04
C ASN A 159 34.78 3.56 -0.83
N GLU A 160 34.26 3.44 0.39
CA GLU A 160 35.07 3.47 1.61
C GLU A 160 36.01 2.26 1.71
N ALA A 161 35.50 1.06 1.39
CA ALA A 161 36.29 -0.16 1.45
C ALA A 161 37.44 -0.15 0.43
N ILE A 162 37.26 0.43 -0.76
CA ILE A 162 38.32 0.55 -1.78
C ILE A 162 39.52 1.34 -1.24
N GLN A 163 39.28 2.34 -0.38
CA GLN A 163 40.34 3.16 0.19
C GLN A 163 41.10 2.48 1.34
N THR A 164 40.49 1.49 1.99
CA THR A 164 40.94 1.00 3.31
C THR A 164 41.20 -0.50 3.38
N ARG A 165 40.69 -1.31 2.43
CA ARG A 165 40.68 -2.78 2.51
C ARG A 165 41.48 -3.46 1.41
N ALA A 166 41.91 -4.69 1.71
CA ALA A 166 42.64 -5.52 0.76
C ALA A 166 41.71 -6.12 -0.33
N PRO A 167 42.22 -6.45 -1.54
CA PRO A 167 41.41 -6.95 -2.65
C PRO A 167 40.57 -8.20 -2.35
N PHE A 168 41.01 -9.07 -1.44
CA PHE A 168 40.20 -10.23 -1.05
C PHE A 168 38.97 -9.85 -0.22
N GLN A 169 39.09 -8.82 0.64
CA GLN A 169 38.00 -8.32 1.48
C GLN A 169 36.95 -7.59 0.63
N LEU A 170 37.38 -6.90 -0.43
CA LEU A 170 36.47 -6.29 -1.40
C LEU A 170 35.61 -7.33 -2.13
N ARG A 171 36.18 -8.48 -2.49
CA ARG A 171 35.42 -9.58 -3.13
C ARG A 171 34.40 -10.21 -2.19
N ILE A 172 34.76 -10.37 -0.91
CA ILE A 172 33.82 -10.86 0.11
C ILE A 172 32.70 -9.86 0.32
N LEU A 173 33.03 -8.57 0.48
CA LEU A 173 32.05 -7.50 0.64
C LEU A 173 31.10 -7.44 -0.55
N PHE A 174 31.61 -7.49 -1.78
CA PHE A 174 30.79 -7.53 -2.99
C PHE A 174 29.84 -8.73 -3.00
N ALA A 175 30.32 -9.94 -2.65
CA ALA A 175 29.47 -11.11 -2.56
C ALA A 175 28.38 -10.96 -1.48
N THR A 176 28.69 -10.36 -0.33
CA THR A 176 27.70 -10.02 0.71
C THR A 176 26.67 -9.02 0.20
N ILE A 177 27.08 -8.01 -0.57
CA ILE A 177 26.15 -7.04 -1.18
C ILE A 177 25.26 -7.72 -2.22
N CYS A 178 25.76 -8.67 -3.02
CA CYS A 178 24.92 -9.41 -3.96
C CYS A 178 23.95 -10.39 -3.29
N ASP A 179 24.30 -10.92 -2.11
CA ASP A 179 23.49 -11.88 -1.37
C ASP A 179 22.39 -11.20 -0.53
N PHE A 180 22.69 -10.03 0.04
CA PHE A 180 21.81 -9.31 0.95
C PHE A 180 21.29 -7.97 0.41
N GLY A 181 21.89 -7.43 -0.63
CA GLY A 181 21.43 -6.21 -1.29
C GLY A 181 20.13 -6.49 -2.04
N GLU A 182 19.16 -5.60 -1.89
CA GLU A 182 17.96 -5.64 -2.72
C GLU A 182 18.37 -5.46 -4.18
N VAL A 183 18.16 -6.48 -5.01
CA VAL A 183 18.38 -6.39 -6.46
C VAL A 183 17.29 -5.49 -7.03
N ASN A 184 17.53 -4.19 -7.04
CA ASN A 184 16.80 -3.22 -7.85
C ASN A 184 17.45 -3.13 -9.24
N ASP A 185 17.64 -4.27 -9.91
CA ASP A 185 17.92 -4.30 -11.37
C ASP A 185 16.67 -3.79 -12.11
N GLU A 186 16.68 -2.97 -13.14
CA GLU A 186 17.69 -2.52 -14.11
C GLU A 186 17.01 -1.34 -14.83
N PHE A 187 17.59 -0.13 -14.92
CA PHE A 187 17.37 0.84 -16.02
C PHE A 187 18.31 2.05 -15.86
N TYR A 188 19.61 1.82 -16.02
CA TYR A 188 20.55 2.87 -16.42
C TYR A 188 21.58 2.28 -17.37
N LEU A 189 21.17 2.10 -18.63
CA LEU A 189 22.04 2.24 -19.81
C LEU A 189 21.53 3.43 -20.62
#